data_AF-A0A362XDX1-F1
#
_entry.id   AF-A0A362XDX1-F1
#
_cell.length_a   1.000
_cell.length_b   1.000
_cell.length_c   1.000
_cell.angle_alpha   90.00
_cell.angle_beta   90.00
_cell.angle_gamma   90.00
#
_symmetry.space_group_name_H-M   'P 1'
#
loop_
_entity.id
_entity.type
_entity.pdbx_description
1 polymer ?
#
loop_
_entity_poly.entity_id
_entity_poly.type
_entity_poly.pdbx_seq_one_letter_code
_entity_poly.pdbx_strand_id
1 'polypeptide(L)'
;MHLAPYIETLLEERNFIILPGFGAFEPGAYLGISINENGELLPPKRAVSFNPHLFNDDSVLATVIASKELLEVDDAKAKLKALVFEWKSTLNKEGALVVEGLGRFEKANGLVQLITEASELKLGSFGLPAVAPPSKKEPVIKEEAQPVQKEAEQSEVEKPETHKPHQKAEEKPEVVKEAVSSPSFAYQLAIVLAAIAALSVGYFFYSQLKGVDLSNLI
;
A
#
# COMPACT_ATOMS: atom_id res chain seq x y z
N MET A 1 0.83 -24.88 -10.79
CA MET A 1 0.42 -24.61 -9.40
C MET A 1 -0.41 -23.33 -9.41
N HIS A 2 -1.62 -23.37 -8.86
CA HIS A 2 -2.51 -22.21 -8.79
C HIS A 2 -2.33 -21.51 -7.43
N LEU A 3 -1.76 -20.30 -7.42
CA LEU A 3 -1.32 -19.61 -6.19
C LEU A 3 -2.42 -18.82 -5.48
N ALA A 4 -3.45 -18.38 -6.20
CA ALA A 4 -4.46 -17.47 -5.67
C ALA A 4 -5.11 -17.95 -4.37
N PRO A 5 -5.52 -19.23 -4.20
CA PRO A 5 -6.20 -19.68 -2.98
C PRO A 5 -5.28 -19.66 -1.76
N TYR A 6 -4.00 -19.99 -1.93
CA TYR A 6 -3.01 -19.94 -0.85
C TYR A 6 -2.75 -18.52 -0.39
N ILE A 7 -2.60 -17.59 -1.35
CA ILE A 7 -2.41 -16.16 -1.07
C ILE A 7 -3.66 -15.58 -0.42
N GLU A 8 -4.85 -15.90 -0.91
CA GLU A 8 -6.13 -15.45 -0.32
C GLU A 8 -6.23 -15.87 1.15
N THR A 9 -6.05 -17.16 1.43
CA THR A 9 -6.12 -17.71 2.79
C THR A 9 -5.10 -17.04 3.72
N LEU A 10 -3.87 -16.85 3.24
CA LEU A 10 -2.80 -16.24 4.04
C LEU A 10 -3.06 -14.75 4.32
N LEU A 11 -3.64 -14.01 3.38
CA LEU A 11 -3.97 -12.61 3.54
C LEU A 11 -5.20 -12.38 4.45
N GLU A 12 -6.08 -13.37 4.59
CA GLU A 12 -7.15 -13.31 5.59
C GLU A 12 -6.62 -13.42 7.01
N GLU A 13 -5.56 -14.22 7.21
CA GLU A 13 -4.95 -14.44 8.53
C GLU A 13 -3.84 -13.44 8.87
N ARG A 14 -3.22 -12.82 7.86
CA ARG A 14 -2.00 -12.01 7.99
C ARG A 14 -2.06 -10.72 7.18
N ASN A 15 -1.26 -9.75 7.59
CA ASN A 15 -1.22 -8.44 6.94
C ASN A 15 -0.39 -8.40 5.63
N PHE A 16 0.39 -9.43 5.33
CA PHE A 16 1.08 -9.58 4.05
C PHE A 16 1.58 -11.02 3.85
N ILE A 17 1.91 -11.38 2.61
CA ILE A 17 2.59 -12.62 2.27
C ILE A 17 3.65 -12.40 1.20
N ILE A 18 4.82 -13.03 1.35
CA ILE A 18 5.91 -12.93 0.37
C ILE A 18 5.83 -14.10 -0.62
N LEU A 19 5.88 -13.78 -1.92
CA LEU A 19 6.22 -14.72 -2.98
C LEU A 19 7.73 -14.61 -3.24
N PRO A 20 8.54 -15.59 -2.78
CA PRO A 20 10.00 -15.47 -2.80
C PRO A 20 10.55 -15.20 -4.18
N GLY A 21 11.43 -14.21 -4.28
CA GLY A 21 12.02 -13.78 -5.54
C GLY A 21 11.08 -13.02 -6.47
N PHE A 22 9.83 -12.71 -6.09
CA PHE A 22 8.90 -11.92 -6.90
C PHE A 22 8.49 -10.61 -6.20
N GLY A 23 7.96 -10.70 -4.97
CA GLY A 23 7.48 -9.56 -4.19
C GLY A 23 6.48 -10.01 -3.12
N ALA A 24 5.84 -9.05 -2.45
CA ALA A 24 4.86 -9.32 -1.41
C ALA A 24 3.46 -8.84 -1.79
N PHE A 25 2.45 -9.60 -1.39
CA PHE A 25 1.05 -9.23 -1.47
C PHE A 25 0.59 -8.70 -0.11
N GLU A 26 -0.26 -7.68 -0.12
CA GLU A 26 -0.81 -7.08 1.09
C GLU A 26 -2.27 -6.63 0.87
N PRO A 27 -3.11 -6.59 1.92
CA PRO A 27 -4.45 -6.03 1.85
C PRO A 27 -4.40 -4.56 1.43
N GLY A 28 -5.07 -4.21 0.35
CA GLY A 28 -5.18 -2.86 -0.18
C GLY A 28 -6.38 -2.08 0.37
N ALA A 29 -6.83 -1.13 -0.45
CA ALA A 29 -7.97 -0.27 -0.15
C ALA A 29 -9.25 -1.08 0.11
N TYR A 30 -10.07 -0.59 1.05
CA TYR A 30 -11.40 -1.14 1.27
C TYR A 30 -12.32 -0.77 0.11
N LEU A 31 -12.97 -1.78 -0.46
CA LEU A 31 -13.95 -1.68 -1.52
C LEU A 31 -15.32 -1.96 -0.90
N GLY A 32 -16.20 -0.96 -0.91
CA GLY A 32 -17.56 -1.07 -0.38
C GLY A 32 -18.44 -2.00 -1.22
N ILE A 33 -19.72 -2.03 -0.89
CA ILE A 33 -20.73 -2.74 -1.69
C ILE A 33 -20.76 -2.12 -3.09
N SER A 34 -20.73 -2.98 -4.11
CA SER A 34 -20.84 -2.59 -5.52
C SER A 34 -21.87 -3.44 -6.24
N ILE A 35 -22.35 -2.98 -7.40
CA ILE A 35 -23.26 -3.75 -8.25
C ILE A 35 -22.50 -4.18 -9.50
N ASN A 36 -22.58 -5.46 -9.85
CA ASN A 36 -21.98 -5.97 -11.10
C ASN A 36 -22.89 -5.71 -12.32
N GLU A 37 -22.40 -6.05 -13.52
CA GLU A 37 -23.15 -5.86 -14.78
C GLU A 37 -24.49 -6.61 -14.81
N ASN A 38 -24.61 -7.70 -14.05
CA ASN A 38 -25.83 -8.51 -13.93
C ASN A 38 -26.84 -7.92 -12.92
N GLY A 39 -26.52 -6.81 -12.26
CA GLY A 39 -27.37 -6.19 -11.23
C GLY A 39 -27.25 -6.84 -9.84
N GLU A 40 -26.30 -7.76 -9.64
CA GLU A 40 -26.07 -8.42 -8.35
C GLU A 40 -25.26 -7.53 -7.42
N LEU A 41 -25.65 -7.52 -6.14
CA LEU A 41 -24.92 -6.84 -5.07
C LEU A 41 -23.71 -7.68 -4.68
N LEU A 42 -22.52 -7.15 -4.95
CA LEU A 42 -21.26 -7.71 -4.49
C LEU A 42 -21.00 -7.30 -3.04
N PRO A 43 -20.56 -8.22 -2.18
CA PRO A 43 -20.21 -7.91 -0.80
C PRO A 43 -19.02 -6.96 -0.75
N PRO A 44 -18.84 -6.22 0.37
CA PRO A 44 -17.62 -5.46 0.58
C PRO A 44 -16.41 -6.40 0.58
N LYS A 45 -15.30 -5.91 0.07
CA LYS A 45 -14.01 -6.62 0.01
C LYS A 45 -12.85 -5.65 0.18
N ARG A 46 -11.63 -6.17 0.18
CA ARG A 46 -10.41 -5.38 0.08
C ARG A 46 -9.74 -5.68 -1.25
N ALA A 47 -9.21 -4.64 -1.88
CA ALA A 47 -8.26 -4.81 -2.98
C ALA A 47 -7.02 -5.54 -2.48
N VAL A 48 -6.18 -6.00 -3.39
CA VAL A 48 -4.85 -6.52 -3.07
C VAL A 48 -3.81 -5.60 -3.68
N SER A 49 -2.81 -5.23 -2.88
CA SER A 49 -1.67 -4.43 -3.31
C SER A 49 -0.43 -5.31 -3.40
N PHE A 50 0.55 -4.86 -4.18
CA PHE A 50 1.76 -5.61 -4.43
C PHE A 50 3.01 -4.74 -4.23
N ASN A 51 3.95 -5.24 -3.44
CA ASN A 51 5.23 -4.61 -3.17
C ASN A 51 6.39 -5.42 -3.77
N PRO A 52 7.03 -4.94 -4.86
CA PRO A 52 8.12 -5.66 -5.52
C PRO A 52 9.43 -5.67 -4.73
N HIS A 53 9.57 -4.85 -3.68
CA HIS A 53 10.81 -4.75 -2.90
C HIS A 53 10.92 -5.80 -1.79
N LEU A 54 9.80 -6.44 -1.43
CA LEU A 54 9.74 -7.46 -0.39
C LEU A 54 9.70 -8.85 -1.02
N PHE A 55 10.86 -9.41 -1.34
CA PHE A 55 10.97 -10.68 -2.06
C PHE A 55 11.81 -11.75 -1.34
N ASN A 56 12.30 -11.46 -0.13
CA ASN A 56 13.12 -12.41 0.63
C ASN A 56 12.26 -13.56 1.18
N ASP A 57 12.76 -14.79 1.09
CA ASP A 57 12.03 -15.98 1.54
C ASP A 57 11.88 -16.00 3.08
N ASP A 58 10.64 -16.03 3.56
CA ASP A 58 10.27 -16.22 4.97
C ASP A 58 9.74 -17.64 5.27
N SER A 59 9.75 -18.52 4.28
CA SER A 59 9.23 -19.90 4.29
C SER A 59 7.73 -20.05 4.61
N VAL A 60 6.95 -18.98 4.78
CA VAL A 60 5.53 -19.07 5.16
C VAL A 60 4.70 -19.68 4.04
N LEU A 61 4.78 -19.09 2.83
CA LEU A 61 4.02 -19.55 1.67
C LEU A 61 4.36 -21.00 1.30
N ALA A 62 5.66 -21.32 1.28
CA ALA A 62 6.14 -22.67 0.97
C ALA A 62 5.63 -23.71 1.98
N THR A 63 5.63 -23.38 3.28
CA THR A 63 5.15 -24.29 4.33
C THR A 63 3.66 -24.59 4.21
N VAL A 64 2.84 -23.60 3.88
CA VAL A 64 1.40 -23.80 3.66
C VAL A 64 1.14 -24.64 2.43
N ILE A 65 1.81 -24.36 1.31
CA ILE A 65 1.69 -25.16 0.08
C ILE A 65 2.12 -26.61 0.34
N ALA A 66 3.25 -26.82 1.01
CA ALA A 66 3.75 -28.15 1.35
C ALA A 66 2.74 -28.94 2.19
N SER A 67 2.15 -28.29 3.20
CA SER A 67 1.14 -28.90 4.07
C SER A 67 -0.16 -29.26 3.31
N LYS A 68 -0.60 -28.40 2.39
CA LYS A 68 -1.84 -28.59 1.61
C LYS A 68 -1.69 -29.57 0.46
N GLU A 69 -0.52 -29.61 -0.19
CA GLU A 69 -0.22 -30.51 -1.31
C GLU A 69 0.44 -31.83 -0.87
N LEU A 70 0.67 -32.05 0.43
CA LEU A 70 1.37 -33.22 0.98
C LEU A 70 2.79 -33.40 0.38
N LEU A 71 3.56 -32.31 0.35
CA LEU A 71 4.93 -32.27 -0.16
C LEU A 71 5.91 -31.95 0.96
N GLU A 72 7.19 -32.18 0.71
CA GLU A 72 8.24 -31.58 1.54
C GLU A 72 8.34 -30.07 1.27
N VAL A 73 8.76 -29.31 2.28
CA VAL A 73 8.88 -27.85 2.17
C VAL A 73 9.86 -27.45 1.07
N ASP A 74 10.94 -28.20 0.90
CA ASP A 74 11.95 -27.93 -0.13
C ASP A 74 11.41 -28.17 -1.56
N ASP A 75 10.53 -29.16 -1.74
CA ASP A 75 9.84 -29.37 -3.02
C ASP A 75 8.89 -28.21 -3.35
N ALA A 76 8.15 -27.71 -2.36
CA ALA A 76 7.30 -26.54 -2.52
C ALA A 76 8.12 -25.28 -2.87
N LYS A 77 9.28 -25.08 -2.23
CA LYS A 77 10.22 -24.00 -2.57
C LYS A 77 10.74 -24.12 -4.01
N ALA A 78 11.08 -25.33 -4.45
CA ALA A 78 11.51 -25.58 -5.82
C ALA A 78 10.41 -25.24 -6.84
N LYS A 79 9.17 -25.67 -6.58
CA LYS A 79 7.99 -25.33 -7.40
C LYS A 79 7.75 -23.82 -7.48
N LEU A 80 7.81 -23.11 -6.35
CA LEU A 80 7.67 -21.65 -6.30
C LEU A 80 8.76 -20.96 -7.13
N LYS A 81 10.01 -21.39 -6.99
CA LYS A 81 11.14 -20.81 -7.73
C LYS A 81 10.98 -20.99 -9.24
N ALA A 82 10.55 -22.17 -9.69
CA ALA A 82 10.28 -22.43 -11.11
C ALA A 82 9.16 -21.54 -11.65
N LEU A 83 8.05 -21.44 -10.90
CA LEU A 83 6.92 -20.58 -11.27
C LEU A 83 7.30 -19.10 -11.35
N VAL A 84 8.06 -18.58 -10.37
CA VAL A 84 8.53 -17.19 -10.36
C VAL A 84 9.49 -16.93 -11.53
N PHE A 85 10.33 -17.91 -11.88
CA PHE A 85 11.20 -17.81 -13.06
C PHE A 85 10.39 -17.69 -14.34
N GLU A 86 9.35 -18.50 -14.53
CA GLU A 86 8.44 -18.42 -15.67
C GLU A 86 7.75 -17.06 -15.74
N TRP A 87 7.19 -16.59 -14.62
CA TRP A 87 6.51 -15.30 -14.54
C TRP A 87 7.42 -14.13 -14.91
N LYS A 88 8.65 -14.12 -14.39
CA LYS A 88 9.65 -13.12 -14.73
C LYS A 88 10.06 -13.19 -16.20
N SER A 89 10.20 -14.39 -16.76
CA SER A 89 10.49 -14.58 -18.18
C SER A 89 9.36 -13.98 -19.04
N THR A 90 8.09 -14.27 -18.73
CA THR A 90 6.94 -13.71 -19.44
C THR A 90 6.89 -12.19 -19.32
N LEU A 91 7.02 -11.64 -18.12
CA LEU A 91 7.05 -10.18 -17.91
C LEU A 91 8.18 -9.49 -18.68
N ASN A 92 9.34 -10.12 -18.80
CA ASN A 92 10.46 -9.55 -19.54
C ASN A 92 10.28 -9.64 -21.07
N LYS A 93 9.55 -10.64 -21.57
CA LYS A 93 9.32 -10.85 -23.01
C LYS A 93 8.11 -10.09 -23.53
N GLU A 94 7.02 -10.12 -22.77
CA GLU A 94 5.69 -9.63 -23.17
C GLU A 94 5.33 -8.29 -22.51
N GLY A 95 6.06 -7.88 -21.47
CA GLY A 95 5.80 -6.65 -20.71
C GLY A 95 4.66 -6.75 -19.70
N ALA A 96 3.79 -7.75 -19.84
CA ALA A 96 2.68 -8.04 -18.94
C ALA A 96 2.54 -9.55 -18.68
N LEU A 97 1.89 -9.90 -17.58
CA LEU A 97 1.56 -11.27 -17.19
C LEU A 97 0.17 -11.27 -16.55
N VAL A 98 -0.74 -12.10 -17.03
CA VAL A 98 -2.03 -12.33 -16.39
C VAL A 98 -1.96 -13.64 -15.63
N VAL A 99 -2.28 -13.60 -14.34
CA VAL A 99 -2.34 -14.76 -13.46
C VAL A 99 -3.77 -14.91 -12.96
N GLU A 100 -4.36 -16.07 -13.22
CA GLU A 100 -5.70 -16.41 -12.74
C GLU A 100 -5.84 -16.19 -11.23
N GLY A 101 -6.88 -15.47 -10.83
CA GLY A 101 -7.17 -15.12 -9.44
C GLY A 101 -6.36 -13.93 -8.89
N LEU A 102 -5.06 -13.82 -9.21
CA LEU A 102 -4.18 -12.77 -8.70
C LEU A 102 -4.21 -11.47 -9.53
N GLY A 103 -4.59 -11.57 -10.79
CA GLY A 103 -4.74 -10.43 -11.70
C GLY A 103 -3.56 -10.21 -12.63
N ARG A 104 -3.41 -8.97 -13.11
CA ARG A 104 -2.46 -8.60 -14.17
C ARG A 104 -1.26 -7.86 -13.59
N PHE A 105 -0.08 -8.39 -13.84
CA PHE A 105 1.20 -7.77 -13.53
C PHE A 105 1.76 -7.10 -14.77
N GLU A 106 2.37 -5.94 -14.59
CA GLU A 106 3.07 -5.21 -15.66
C GLU A 106 4.43 -4.72 -15.17
N LYS A 107 5.34 -4.52 -16.11
CA LYS A 107 6.64 -3.93 -15.81
C LYS A 107 6.61 -2.43 -16.11
N ALA A 108 6.64 -1.61 -15.07
CA ALA A 108 6.69 -0.16 -15.17
C ALA A 108 7.92 0.38 -14.44
N ASN A 109 8.73 1.20 -15.13
CA ASN A 109 10.00 1.74 -14.62
C ASN A 109 10.98 0.66 -14.12
N GLY A 110 10.96 -0.52 -14.74
CA GLY A 110 11.80 -1.66 -14.35
C GLY A 110 11.29 -2.48 -13.17
N LEU A 111 10.22 -2.04 -12.51
CA LEU A 111 9.59 -2.73 -11.38
C LEU A 111 8.31 -3.44 -11.82
N VAL A 112 7.97 -4.52 -11.12
CA VAL A 112 6.70 -5.23 -11.30
C VAL A 112 5.62 -4.51 -10.49
N GLN A 113 4.49 -4.22 -11.13
CA GLN A 113 3.31 -3.60 -10.52
C GLN A 113 2.09 -4.50 -10.76
N LEU A 114 1.18 -4.54 -9.79
CA LEU A 114 -0.10 -5.22 -9.91
C LEU A 114 -1.17 -4.20 -10.32
N ILE A 115 -1.93 -4.52 -11.37
CA ILE A 115 -3.15 -3.79 -11.74
C ILE A 115 -4.26 -4.26 -10.81
N THR A 116 -4.58 -3.45 -9.80
CA THR A 116 -5.49 -3.80 -8.69
C THR A 116 -6.86 -4.28 -9.16
N GLU A 117 -7.42 -3.63 -10.18
CA GLU A 117 -8.75 -3.95 -10.73
C GLU A 117 -8.81 -5.31 -11.43
N ALA A 118 -7.66 -5.89 -11.78
CA ALA A 118 -7.61 -7.20 -12.42
C ALA A 118 -7.57 -8.36 -11.42
N SER A 119 -7.42 -8.10 -10.11
CA SER A 119 -7.37 -9.14 -9.08
C SER A 119 -8.77 -9.60 -8.68
N GLU A 120 -8.98 -10.92 -8.66
CA GLU A 120 -10.28 -11.53 -8.34
C GLU A 120 -10.38 -12.02 -6.88
N LEU A 121 -9.30 -11.85 -6.10
CA LEU A 121 -9.26 -12.21 -4.69
C LEU A 121 -10.41 -11.60 -3.88
N LYS A 122 -10.99 -12.39 -2.96
CA LYS A 122 -12.18 -12.04 -2.16
C LYS A 122 -11.86 -11.65 -0.73
N LEU A 123 -10.75 -10.95 -0.56
CA LEU A 123 -10.22 -10.62 0.77
C LEU A 123 -11.21 -9.79 1.58
N GLY A 124 -11.57 -10.25 2.77
CA GLY A 124 -12.48 -9.53 3.68
C GLY A 124 -13.96 -9.62 3.33
N SER A 125 -14.34 -10.40 2.31
CA SER A 125 -15.75 -10.76 2.07
C SER A 125 -16.23 -11.94 2.93
N PHE A 126 -15.32 -12.61 3.66
CA PHE A 126 -15.64 -13.74 4.55
C PHE A 126 -16.48 -14.84 3.88
N GLY A 127 -16.27 -15.07 2.57
CA GLY A 127 -17.01 -16.05 1.79
C GLY A 127 -18.46 -15.66 1.46
N LEU A 128 -18.89 -14.42 1.71
CA LEU A 128 -20.22 -13.95 1.33
C LEU A 128 -20.41 -13.99 -0.19
N PRO A 129 -21.52 -14.55 -0.70
CA PRO A 129 -21.81 -14.56 -2.12
C PRO A 129 -22.41 -13.23 -2.60
N ALA A 130 -22.41 -13.01 -3.91
CA ALA A 130 -23.19 -11.95 -4.52
C ALA A 130 -24.69 -12.20 -4.31
N VAL A 131 -25.47 -11.14 -4.12
CA VAL A 131 -26.92 -11.22 -3.87
C VAL A 131 -27.68 -10.65 -5.07
N ALA A 132 -28.55 -11.47 -5.68
CA ALA A 132 -29.39 -11.04 -6.79
C ALA A 132 -30.42 -9.98 -6.35
N PRO A 133 -30.78 -9.04 -7.23
CA PRO A 133 -31.79 -8.04 -6.93
C PRO A 133 -33.17 -8.70 -6.74
N PRO A 134 -34.05 -8.12 -5.89
CA PRO A 134 -35.37 -8.68 -5.65
C PRO A 134 -36.17 -8.73 -6.96
N SER A 135 -36.78 -9.88 -7.24
CA SER A 135 -37.66 -10.03 -8.39
C SER A 135 -38.89 -9.15 -8.18
N LYS A 136 -39.19 -8.28 -9.15
CA LYS A 136 -40.28 -7.29 -9.11
C LYS A 136 -41.65 -7.96 -9.16
N LYS A 137 -42.04 -8.70 -8.13
CA LYS A 137 -43.38 -9.30 -7.98
C LYS A 137 -43.74 -9.42 -6.50
N GLU A 138 -44.08 -8.31 -5.87
CA GLU A 138 -44.99 -8.33 -4.72
C GLU A 138 -45.73 -6.99 -4.64
N PRO A 139 -47.08 -6.98 -4.60
CA PRO A 139 -47.85 -5.77 -4.39
C PRO A 139 -47.71 -5.34 -2.94
N VAL A 140 -47.10 -4.16 -2.73
CA VAL A 140 -47.05 -3.50 -1.42
C VAL A 140 -48.48 -3.21 -0.96
N ILE A 141 -48.96 -3.94 0.05
CA ILE A 141 -50.18 -3.57 0.78
C ILE A 141 -49.83 -2.30 1.57
N LYS A 142 -50.43 -1.18 1.18
CA LYS A 142 -50.32 0.08 1.91
C LYS A 142 -51.12 -0.05 3.21
N GLU A 143 -50.44 -0.23 4.32
CA GLU A 143 -51.03 -0.08 5.64
C GLU A 143 -51.09 1.42 5.99
N GLU A 144 -52.30 1.94 6.15
CA GLU A 144 -52.58 3.34 6.48
C GLU A 144 -52.03 3.71 7.86
N ALA A 145 -51.21 4.76 7.91
CA ALA A 145 -50.71 5.36 9.13
C ALA A 145 -51.83 6.07 9.92
N GLN A 146 -51.99 5.74 11.20
CA GLN A 146 -52.74 6.57 12.15
C GLN A 146 -51.79 7.58 12.86
N PRO A 147 -52.20 8.84 13.08
CA PRO A 147 -51.34 9.87 13.66
C PRO A 147 -51.44 9.89 15.19
N VAL A 148 -50.31 9.81 15.89
CA VAL A 148 -50.24 10.14 17.34
C VAL A 148 -49.56 11.50 17.50
N GLN A 149 -50.24 12.37 18.22
CA GLN A 149 -50.02 13.81 18.32
C GLN A 149 -48.88 14.18 19.29
N LYS A 150 -48.25 15.32 19.02
CA LYS A 150 -47.31 16.06 19.87
C LYS A 150 -48.00 16.54 21.15
N GLU A 151 -47.31 16.37 22.28
CA GLU A 151 -47.55 17.16 23.49
C GLU A 151 -46.27 17.93 23.83
N ALA A 152 -46.40 19.25 23.91
CA ALA A 152 -45.36 20.21 24.24
C ALA A 152 -45.71 20.83 25.59
N GLU A 153 -44.80 20.77 26.55
CA GLU A 153 -44.93 21.47 27.83
C GLU A 153 -43.83 22.52 27.91
N GLN A 154 -44.25 23.79 27.99
CA GLN A 154 -43.39 24.97 28.18
C GLN A 154 -43.42 25.39 29.64
N SER A 155 -42.27 25.82 30.17
CA SER A 155 -42.20 26.74 31.31
C SER A 155 -41.18 27.85 30.98
N GLU A 156 -41.77 28.99 30.68
CA GLU A 156 -41.36 30.42 30.71
C GLU A 156 -40.63 30.79 32.03
N VAL A 157 -39.71 31.76 32.21
CA VAL A 157 -39.46 33.16 31.78
C VAL A 157 -37.92 33.38 31.93
N GLU A 158 -37.15 34.20 31.19
CA GLU A 158 -37.11 35.67 31.27
C GLU A 158 -36.12 36.28 30.24
N LYS A 159 -36.47 37.48 29.75
CA LYS A 159 -35.81 38.35 28.74
C LYS A 159 -35.77 39.77 29.40
N PRO A 160 -35.16 40.85 28.85
CA PRO A 160 -34.13 41.04 27.81
C PRO A 160 -32.96 41.93 28.28
N GLU A 161 -31.89 42.05 27.49
CA GLU A 161 -31.51 43.38 26.98
C GLU A 161 -30.64 43.30 25.72
N THR A 162 -31.03 44.15 24.77
CA THR A 162 -30.46 44.35 23.45
C THR A 162 -29.49 45.51 23.56
N HIS A 163 -28.36 45.52 22.83
CA HIS A 163 -28.04 46.59 21.86
C HIS A 163 -26.70 46.31 21.16
N LYS A 164 -26.73 46.66 19.88
CA LYS A 164 -25.86 46.24 18.77
C LYS A 164 -24.80 47.35 18.50
N PRO A 165 -24.07 47.32 17.38
CA PRO A 165 -22.61 47.16 17.30
C PRO A 165 -21.87 48.47 16.96
N HIS A 166 -20.55 48.54 17.14
CA HIS A 166 -19.71 49.51 16.41
C HIS A 166 -18.39 48.88 15.94
N GLN A 167 -17.98 49.36 14.76
CA GLN A 167 -17.02 48.79 13.82
C GLN A 167 -15.58 49.31 14.02
N LYS A 168 -14.63 48.46 13.59
CA LYS A 168 -13.43 48.74 12.75
C LYS A 168 -12.36 49.75 13.22
N ALA A 169 -11.12 49.25 13.35
CA ALA A 169 -9.90 49.89 12.85
C ALA A 169 -8.78 48.85 12.62
N GLU A 170 -8.10 48.98 11.49
CA GLU A 170 -6.95 48.20 10.99
C GLU A 170 -5.60 48.75 11.48
N GLU A 171 -4.52 48.04 11.10
CA GLU A 171 -3.05 48.29 11.20
C GLU A 171 -2.33 47.80 12.47
N LYS A 172 -1.18 47.11 12.44
CA LYS A 172 -0.15 46.82 11.42
C LYS A 172 0.77 45.66 11.94
N PRO A 173 1.44 44.85 11.08
CA PRO A 173 2.29 43.74 11.51
C PRO A 173 3.77 44.15 11.65
N GLU A 174 4.47 43.59 12.64
CA GLU A 174 5.84 43.03 12.56
C GLU A 174 6.33 42.59 13.96
N VAL A 175 6.94 41.42 14.08
CA VAL A 175 8.30 41.20 14.62
C VAL A 175 8.64 39.71 14.56
N VAL A 176 9.72 39.44 13.85
CA VAL A 176 10.45 38.19 13.66
C VAL A 176 11.01 37.64 14.97
N LYS A 177 10.95 36.31 15.17
CA LYS A 177 11.96 35.58 15.94
C LYS A 177 12.37 34.30 15.22
N GLU A 178 13.63 34.30 14.82
CA GLU A 178 14.39 33.18 14.27
C GLU A 178 14.46 32.03 15.28
N ALA A 179 14.20 30.81 14.81
CA ALA A 179 14.47 29.59 15.56
C ALA A 179 15.78 28.98 15.04
N VAL A 180 16.77 28.94 15.91
CA VAL A 180 18.08 28.31 15.74
C VAL A 180 17.88 26.81 15.45
N SER A 181 18.11 26.43 14.19
CA SER A 181 18.10 25.03 13.75
C SER A 181 19.42 24.38 14.15
N SER A 182 19.35 23.36 15.01
CA SER A 182 20.44 22.44 15.26
C SER A 182 20.93 21.83 13.93
N PRO A 183 22.24 21.63 13.72
CA PRO A 183 22.74 21.20 12.42
C PRO A 183 22.13 19.84 12.08
N SER A 184 21.36 19.81 10.99
CA SER A 184 20.73 18.59 10.50
C SER A 184 21.80 17.51 10.32
N PHE A 185 21.45 16.25 10.60
CA PHE A 185 22.34 15.11 10.37
C PHE A 185 22.96 15.13 8.96
N ALA A 186 22.24 15.68 7.98
CA ALA A 186 22.72 15.91 6.62
C ALA A 186 23.95 16.86 6.55
N TYR A 187 23.97 17.94 7.33
CA TYR A 187 25.10 18.87 7.37
C TYR A 187 26.34 18.24 8.04
N GLN A 188 26.13 17.49 9.13
CA GLN A 188 27.21 16.73 9.77
C GLN A 188 27.78 15.67 8.81
N LEU A 189 26.91 14.95 8.10
CA LEU A 189 27.31 13.99 7.07
C LEU A 189 28.07 14.66 5.93
N ALA A 190 27.64 15.85 5.49
CA ALA A 190 28.31 16.61 4.44
C ALA A 190 29.73 17.03 4.84
N ILE A 191 29.95 17.47 6.08
CA ILE A 191 31.29 17.81 6.57
C ILE A 191 32.20 16.58 6.61
N VAL A 192 31.70 15.45 7.09
CA VAL A 192 32.48 14.20 7.16
C VAL A 192 32.87 13.72 5.76
N LEU A 193 31.94 13.75 4.80
CA LEU A 193 32.22 13.38 3.41
C LEU A 193 33.24 14.32 2.75
N ALA A 194 33.14 15.63 3.02
CA ALA A 194 34.10 16.60 2.52
C ALA A 194 35.51 16.39 3.08
N ALA A 195 35.63 16.04 4.38
CA ALA A 195 36.91 15.74 5.00
C ALA A 195 37.56 14.47 4.43
N ILE A 196 36.78 13.41 4.19
CA ILE A 196 37.28 12.17 3.58
C ILE A 196 37.75 12.43 2.14
N ALA A 197 37.02 13.23 1.37
CA ALA A 197 37.42 13.59 0.01
C ALA A 197 38.72 14.42 -0.02
N ALA A 198 38.90 15.36 0.92
CA ALA A 198 40.14 16.13 1.00
C ALA A 198 41.36 15.25 1.35
N LEU A 199 41.18 14.30 2.28
CA LEU A 199 42.24 13.35 2.65
C LEU A 199 42.59 12.40 1.50
N SER A 200 41.61 11.93 0.72
CA SER A 200 41.86 11.04 -0.41
C SER A 200 42.63 11.74 -1.53
N VAL A 201 42.29 13.00 -1.85
CA VAL A 201 43.02 13.80 -2.84
C VAL A 201 44.44 14.09 -2.35
N GLY A 202 44.63 14.47 -1.09
CA GLY A 202 45.95 14.68 -0.51
C GLY A 202 46.82 13.42 -0.55
N TYR A 203 46.25 12.27 -0.21
CA TYR A 203 46.94 10.99 -0.28
C TYR A 203 47.33 10.60 -1.72
N PHE A 204 46.47 10.88 -2.69
CA PHE A 204 46.77 10.64 -4.11
C PHE A 204 47.99 11.45 -4.58
N PHE A 205 48.04 12.75 -4.27
CA PHE A 205 49.19 13.59 -4.62
C PHE A 205 50.46 13.20 -3.85
N TYR A 206 50.34 12.85 -2.58
CA TYR A 206 51.47 12.33 -1.80
C TYR A 206 52.05 11.04 -2.40
N SER A 207 51.18 10.13 -2.85
CA SER A 207 51.59 8.89 -3.52
C SER A 207 52.33 9.17 -4.83
N GLN A 208 51.90 10.17 -5.60
CA GLN A 208 52.59 10.59 -6.82
C GLN A 208 53.98 11.17 -6.54
N LEU A 209 54.12 12.02 -5.52
CA LEU A 209 55.41 12.62 -5.15
C LEU A 209 56.40 11.60 -4.59
N LYS A 210 55.93 10.58 -3.86
CA LYS A 210 56.79 9.51 -3.32
C LYS A 210 57.40 8.63 -4.42
N GLY A 211 56.81 8.60 -5.61
CA GLY A 211 57.34 7.88 -6.78
C GLY A 211 58.36 8.66 -7.61
N VAL A 212 58.61 9.93 -7.30
CA VAL A 212 59.56 10.78 -8.05
C VAL A 212 60.93 10.71 -7.38
N ASP A 213 61.90 10.12 -8.07
CA ASP A 213 63.29 10.07 -7.62
C ASP A 213 63.98 11.42 -7.89
N LEU A 214 64.15 12.23 -6.84
CA LEU A 214 64.78 13.56 -6.92
C LEU A 214 66.31 13.51 -7.08
N SER A 215 66.93 12.33 -7.16
CA SER A 215 68.39 12.20 -7.27
C SER A 215 68.95 12.49 -8.68
N ASN A 216 68.09 12.72 -9.68
CA ASN A 216 68.48 13.12 -11.05
C ASN A 216 68.35 14.63 -11.33
N LEU A 217 68.19 15.48 -10.31
CA LEU A 217 68.10 16.93 -10.46
C LEU A 217 69.33 17.63 -9.84
N ILE A 218 70.51 17.39 -10.42
CA ILE A 218 71.74 18.20 -10.30
C ILE A 218 72.21 18.55 -11.71
#